data_AF-A0A7Y4IDR6-F1
#
_entry.id   AF-A0A7Y4IDR6-F1
#
_cell.length_a   1.000
_cell.length_b   1.000
_cell.length_c   1.000
_cell.angle_alpha   90.00
_cell.angle_beta   90.00
_cell.angle_gamma   90.00
#
_symmetry.space_group_name_H-M   'P 1'
#
loop_
_entity.id
_entity.type
_entity.pdbx_description
1 polymer ?
#
loop_
_entity_poly.entity_id
_entity_poly.type
_entity_poly.pdbx_seq_one_letter_code
_entity_poly.pdbx_strand_id
1 'polypeptide(L)'
;MRTRAASHWGDHASNRSSKRRGGGLGPGAIGLCASLGAQLMGVAEVKRLTGGGADVAIETLGNQQTFKYALRSLRRGGTLSSLGACSGKLQLPYEALAARLGDHRIVTTPCPGGKERMRRRMARVQAGRVNVTPLLTHRFALKDSRDAYAPFSQRRDGVIKVAIHP
;
A
#
# COMPACT_ATOMS: atom_id res chain seq x y z
N MET A 1 24.57 -11.51 -20.49
CA MET A 1 23.22 -10.96 -20.77
C MET A 1 22.59 -10.46 -19.48
N ARG A 2 22.47 -9.15 -19.28
CA ARG A 2 21.90 -8.51 -18.08
C ARG A 2 20.42 -8.19 -18.31
N THR A 3 19.53 -8.69 -17.46
CA THR A 3 18.08 -8.47 -17.55
C THR A 3 17.71 -7.04 -17.10
N ARG A 4 17.30 -6.21 -18.06
CA ARG A 4 16.65 -4.91 -17.85
C ARG A 4 15.19 -5.13 -17.46
N ALA A 5 14.88 -5.21 -16.17
CA ALA A 5 13.48 -5.17 -15.69
C ALA A 5 13.25 -4.21 -14.51
N ALA A 6 14.31 -3.57 -13.99
CA ALA A 6 14.23 -2.71 -12.81
C ALA A 6 14.10 -1.20 -13.11
N SER A 7 14.15 -0.77 -14.38
CA SER A 7 14.12 0.66 -14.76
C SER A 7 12.72 1.25 -14.94
N HIS A 8 11.67 0.42 -15.00
CA HIS A 8 10.35 0.89 -15.44
C HIS A 8 9.57 1.76 -14.43
N TRP A 9 10.09 1.92 -13.21
CA TRP A 9 9.50 2.82 -12.20
C TRP A 9 10.03 4.26 -12.29
N GLY A 10 11.22 4.48 -12.86
CA GLY A 10 11.86 5.81 -12.90
C GLY A 10 11.38 6.70 -14.06
N ASP A 11 11.12 6.11 -15.21
CA ASP A 11 11.00 6.87 -16.46
C ASP A 11 9.59 7.46 -16.71
N HIS A 12 8.55 6.92 -16.09
CA HIS A 12 7.17 7.41 -16.29
C HIS A 12 6.76 8.55 -15.35
N ALA A 13 7.51 8.76 -14.25
CA ALA A 13 7.23 9.79 -13.27
C ALA A 13 7.88 11.15 -13.60
N SER A 14 8.93 11.15 -14.43
CA SER A 14 9.76 12.35 -14.68
C SER A 14 9.15 13.35 -15.67
N ASN A 15 8.17 12.94 -16.51
CA ASN A 15 7.76 13.73 -17.67
C ASN A 15 6.42 14.48 -17.54
N ARG A 16 5.85 14.66 -16.33
CA ARG A 16 4.53 15.32 -16.14
C ARG A 16 4.52 16.46 -15.11
N SER A 17 5.67 17.05 -14.81
CA SER A 17 5.81 18.06 -13.75
C SER A 17 5.60 19.52 -14.17
N SER A 18 5.27 19.82 -15.43
CA SER A 18 4.98 21.20 -15.84
C SER A 18 3.50 21.52 -15.67
N LYS A 19 3.22 22.51 -14.80
CA LYS A 19 1.96 23.29 -14.68
C LYS A 19 0.97 22.80 -13.60
N ARG A 20 1.03 23.43 -12.41
CA ARG A 20 -0.07 24.16 -11.71
C ARG A 20 0.31 24.44 -10.24
N ARG A 21 0.30 25.71 -9.83
CA ARG A 21 0.42 26.16 -8.42
C ARG A 21 -0.98 26.35 -7.85
N GLY A 22 -1.24 25.85 -6.64
CA GLY A 22 -2.46 26.12 -5.87
C GLY A 22 -2.71 25.09 -4.76
N GLY A 23 -2.35 25.46 -3.51
CA GLY A 23 -2.93 25.09 -2.20
C GLY A 23 -3.32 23.65 -1.79
N GLY A 24 -3.41 22.67 -2.70
CA GLY A 24 -3.66 21.26 -2.38
C GLY A 24 -2.36 20.46 -2.36
N LEU A 25 -2.39 19.26 -1.76
CA LEU A 25 -1.32 18.27 -1.90
C LEU A 25 -0.99 18.16 -3.40
N GLY A 26 0.19 18.64 -3.79
CA GLY A 26 0.61 18.78 -5.18
C GLY A 26 0.71 17.45 -5.95
N PRO A 27 1.25 17.47 -7.19
CA PRO A 27 1.43 16.24 -7.97
C PRO A 27 2.19 15.18 -7.15
N GLY A 28 1.65 13.95 -7.09
CA GLY A 28 2.18 12.87 -6.25
C GLY A 28 1.31 12.53 -5.04
N ALA A 29 0.01 12.83 -5.09
CA ALA A 29 -0.91 12.49 -4.01
C ALA A 29 -1.10 10.96 -3.94
N ILE A 30 -0.45 10.34 -2.96
CA ILE A 30 -0.65 8.93 -2.60
C ILE A 30 -1.95 8.86 -1.79
N GLY A 31 -3.00 8.32 -2.39
CA GLY A 31 -4.24 8.01 -1.69
C GLY A 31 -4.07 6.67 -1.00
N LEU A 32 -3.72 6.68 0.27
CA LEU A 32 -3.70 5.45 1.04
C LEU A 32 -5.15 5.07 1.40
N CYS A 33 -5.74 4.12 0.68
CA CYS A 33 -6.98 3.48 1.11
C CYS A 33 -6.62 2.33 2.08
N ALA A 34 -5.97 2.67 3.20
CA ALA A 34 -5.66 1.71 4.26
C ALA A 34 -6.76 1.73 5.31
N SER A 35 -7.29 0.55 5.60
CA SER A 35 -8.20 0.29 6.70
C SER A 35 -7.40 -0.22 7.92
N LEU A 36 -6.55 0.61 8.49
CA LEU A 36 -6.12 0.37 9.86
C LEU A 36 -7.04 1.13 10.81
N GLY A 37 -7.96 0.40 11.44
CA GLY A 37 -8.32 0.59 12.84
C GLY A 37 -9.37 1.63 13.24
N ALA A 38 -9.64 2.72 12.51
CA ALA A 38 -10.63 3.70 13.06
C ALA A 38 -11.37 4.64 12.10
N GLN A 39 -10.94 4.90 10.87
CA GLN A 39 -11.71 5.77 9.95
C GLN A 39 -11.52 5.36 8.50
N LEU A 40 -12.61 4.96 7.84
CA LEU A 40 -12.67 4.96 6.40
C LEU A 40 -12.61 6.42 5.95
N MET A 41 -11.47 6.88 5.41
CA MET A 41 -11.52 8.03 4.51
C MET A 41 -12.34 7.60 3.30
N GLY A 42 -13.60 8.05 3.25
CA GLY A 42 -14.50 7.76 2.14
C GLY A 42 -13.91 8.23 0.82
N VAL A 43 -14.30 7.60 -0.28
CA VAL A 43 -13.85 7.97 -1.64
C VAL A 43 -14.04 9.47 -1.92
N ALA A 44 -15.14 10.05 -1.43
CA ALA A 44 -15.42 11.48 -1.55
C ALA A 44 -14.35 12.34 -0.86
N GLU A 45 -13.92 11.94 0.33
CA GLU A 45 -12.90 12.66 1.09
C GLU A 45 -11.53 12.58 0.41
N VAL A 46 -11.16 11.40 -0.10
CA VAL A 46 -9.94 11.27 -0.91
C VAL A 46 -9.99 12.20 -2.12
N LYS A 47 -11.11 12.23 -2.86
CA LYS A 47 -11.25 13.12 -4.01
C LYS A 47 -11.19 14.60 -3.63
N ARG A 48 -11.79 14.98 -2.50
CA ARG A 48 -11.74 16.36 -1.98
C ARG A 48 -10.31 16.78 -1.65
N LEU A 49 -9.58 15.96 -0.89
CA LEU A 49 -8.21 16.24 -0.47
C LEU A 49 -7.20 16.24 -1.63
N THR A 50 -7.48 15.45 -2.67
CA THR A 50 -6.56 15.26 -3.82
C THR A 50 -6.97 16.02 -5.08
N GLY A 51 -8.04 16.82 -5.03
CA GLY A 51 -8.51 17.61 -6.18
C GLY A 51 -9.03 16.76 -7.35
N GLY A 52 -9.68 15.62 -7.07
CA GLY A 52 -10.32 14.77 -8.09
C GLY A 52 -9.95 13.28 -8.02
N GLY A 53 -8.93 12.92 -7.24
CA GLY A 53 -8.55 11.54 -6.99
C GLY A 53 -7.03 11.36 -6.83
N ALA A 54 -6.66 10.25 -6.23
CA ALA A 54 -5.27 9.89 -6.00
C ALA A 54 -4.55 9.49 -7.30
N ASP A 55 -3.26 9.81 -7.40
CA ASP A 55 -2.38 9.31 -8.47
C ASP A 55 -2.16 7.80 -8.31
N VAL A 56 -1.97 7.38 -7.06
CA VAL A 56 -1.73 5.98 -6.69
C VAL A 56 -2.61 5.63 -5.49
N ALA A 57 -3.29 4.48 -5.58
CA ALA A 57 -4.01 3.87 -4.48
C ALA A 57 -3.34 2.55 -4.09
N ILE A 58 -3.15 2.31 -2.79
CA ILE A 58 -2.60 1.05 -2.26
C ILE A 58 -3.69 0.32 -1.50
N GLU A 59 -4.00 -0.89 -1.93
CA GLU A 59 -5.00 -1.79 -1.34
C GLU A 59 -4.27 -2.89 -0.56
N THR A 60 -4.57 -3.02 0.73
CA THR A 60 -3.81 -3.88 1.66
C THR A 60 -4.65 -4.88 2.45
N LEU A 61 -5.97 -4.95 2.23
CA LEU A 61 -6.83 -5.90 2.95
C LEU A 61 -7.06 -7.20 2.19
N GLY A 62 -7.19 -7.14 0.88
CA GLY A 62 -7.49 -8.29 0.03
C GLY A 62 -8.97 -8.65 0.04
N ASN A 63 -9.89 -7.68 0.13
CA ASN A 63 -11.32 -7.95 -0.03
C ASN A 63 -11.98 -7.11 -1.14
N GLN A 64 -13.14 -7.55 -1.61
CA GLN A 64 -13.85 -6.96 -2.74
C GLN A 64 -14.20 -5.47 -2.52
N GLN A 65 -14.58 -5.13 -1.29
CA GLN A 65 -15.05 -3.81 -0.94
C GLN A 65 -13.90 -2.80 -0.97
N THR A 66 -12.75 -3.11 -0.35
CA THR A 66 -11.58 -2.23 -0.37
C THR A 66 -10.99 -2.08 -1.76
N PHE A 67 -11.00 -3.15 -2.56
CA PHE A 67 -10.58 -3.08 -3.95
C PHE A 67 -11.44 -2.10 -4.77
N LYS A 68 -12.77 -2.16 -4.61
CA LYS A 68 -13.70 -1.23 -5.28
C LYS A 68 -13.46 0.22 -4.83
N TYR A 69 -13.23 0.45 -3.54
CA TYR A 69 -12.94 1.79 -3.03
C TYR A 69 -11.61 2.34 -3.52
N ALA A 70 -10.57 1.52 -3.55
CA ALA A 70 -9.27 1.90 -4.05
C ALA A 70 -9.32 2.26 -5.55
N LEU A 71 -10.10 1.55 -6.37
CA LEU A 71 -10.32 1.94 -7.77
C LEU A 71 -11.08 3.26 -7.91
N ARG A 72 -12.14 3.46 -7.11
CA ARG A 72 -12.96 4.68 -7.18
C ARG A 72 -12.23 5.93 -6.66
N SER A 73 -11.25 5.75 -5.77
CA SER A 73 -10.46 6.86 -5.22
C SER A 73 -9.43 7.41 -6.20
N LEU A 74 -9.13 6.70 -7.28
CA LEU A 74 -8.20 7.14 -8.32
C LEU A 74 -8.75 8.29 -9.16
N ARG A 75 -7.82 9.08 -9.69
CA ARG A 75 -8.04 9.94 -10.85
C ARG A 75 -7.87 9.12 -12.15
N ARG A 76 -8.29 9.70 -13.28
CA ARG A 76 -8.00 9.14 -14.61
C ARG A 76 -6.50 8.97 -14.81
N GLY A 77 -6.06 7.84 -15.34
CA GLY A 77 -4.63 7.50 -15.49
C GLY A 77 -3.97 6.99 -14.20
N GLY A 78 -4.72 6.86 -13.10
CA GLY A 78 -4.19 6.46 -11.79
C GLY A 78 -3.78 4.99 -11.72
N THR A 79 -2.95 4.65 -10.73
CA THR A 79 -2.47 3.28 -10.52
C THR A 79 -2.97 2.70 -9.20
N LEU A 80 -3.59 1.52 -9.25
CA LEU A 80 -3.89 0.69 -8.11
C LEU A 80 -2.75 -0.32 -7.86
N SER A 81 -2.13 -0.28 -6.69
CA SER A 81 -1.26 -1.34 -6.19
C SER A 81 -2.04 -2.21 -5.20
N SER A 82 -2.39 -3.44 -5.61
CA SER A 82 -3.04 -4.40 -4.72
C SER A 82 -2.01 -5.34 -4.11
N LEU A 83 -1.90 -5.26 -2.79
CA LEU A 83 -0.97 -6.01 -1.94
C LEU A 83 -1.73 -6.97 -1.00
N GLY A 84 -3.02 -6.77 -0.80
CA GLY A 84 -3.85 -7.60 0.06
C GLY A 84 -4.00 -9.02 -0.48
N ALA A 85 -3.90 -10.01 0.41
CA ALA A 85 -4.09 -11.41 0.05
C ALA A 85 -5.59 -11.71 -0.07
N CYS A 86 -6.09 -11.86 -1.29
CA CYS A 86 -7.49 -12.18 -1.54
C CYS A 86 -7.74 -13.68 -1.34
N SER A 87 -8.61 -14.05 -0.40
CA SER A 87 -8.96 -15.45 -0.11
C SER A 87 -10.15 -15.99 -0.93
N GLY A 88 -10.50 -15.32 -2.04
CA GLY A 88 -11.67 -15.68 -2.85
C GLY A 88 -11.68 -14.99 -4.21
N LYS A 89 -12.85 -14.98 -4.87
CA LYS A 89 -13.02 -14.34 -6.18
C LYS A 89 -12.97 -12.82 -6.04
N LEU A 90 -12.07 -12.19 -6.77
CA LEU A 90 -12.01 -10.75 -6.93
C LEU A 90 -12.70 -10.35 -8.23
N GLN A 91 -13.75 -9.56 -8.13
CA GLN A 91 -14.52 -9.04 -9.26
C GLN A 91 -14.04 -7.63 -9.60
N LEU A 92 -13.87 -7.40 -10.89
CA LEU A 92 -13.49 -6.10 -11.43
C LEU A 92 -14.75 -5.28 -11.74
N PRO A 93 -15.12 -4.26 -10.94
CA PRO A 93 -16.38 -3.55 -11.12
C PRO A 93 -16.26 -2.61 -12.32
N TYR A 94 -17.09 -2.82 -13.34
CA TYR A 94 -17.10 -2.01 -14.57
C TYR A 94 -17.17 -0.49 -14.30
N GLU A 95 -18.09 -0.10 -13.43
CA GLU A 95 -18.28 1.28 -12.97
C GLU A 95 -17.05 1.85 -12.25
N ALA A 96 -16.31 1.03 -11.49
CA ALA A 96 -15.09 1.48 -10.80
C ALA A 96 -13.90 1.67 -11.76
N LEU A 97 -13.94 1.07 -12.95
CA LEU A 97 -13.01 1.35 -14.05
C LEU A 97 -13.42 2.56 -14.89
N ALA A 98 -14.40 3.35 -14.43
CA ALA A 98 -15.01 4.44 -15.18
C ALA A 98 -15.42 3.98 -16.59
N ALA A 99 -16.11 2.84 -16.69
CA ALA A 99 -16.57 2.27 -17.94
C ALA A 99 -15.45 2.01 -18.97
N ARG A 100 -14.25 1.65 -18.49
CA ARG A 100 -12.99 1.52 -19.27
C ARG A 100 -12.42 2.82 -19.82
N LEU A 101 -12.99 3.97 -19.48
CA LEU A 101 -12.49 5.29 -19.86
C LEU A 101 -11.54 5.89 -18.81
N GLY A 102 -11.33 5.21 -17.67
CA GLY A 102 -10.50 5.70 -16.57
C GLY A 102 -8.99 5.59 -16.80
N ASP A 103 -8.53 4.82 -17.77
CA ASP A 103 -7.10 4.55 -18.03
C ASP A 103 -6.34 4.08 -16.76
N HIS A 104 -6.99 3.27 -15.93
CA HIS A 104 -6.41 2.81 -14.67
C HIS A 104 -5.43 1.66 -14.89
N ARG A 105 -4.26 1.74 -14.25
CA ARG A 105 -3.31 0.61 -14.17
C ARG A 105 -3.53 -0.17 -12.87
N ILE A 106 -3.64 -1.49 -12.97
CA ILE A 106 -3.74 -2.36 -11.78
C ILE A 106 -2.47 -3.20 -11.71
N VAL A 107 -1.77 -3.12 -10.59
CA VAL A 107 -0.54 -3.85 -10.31
C VAL A 107 -0.79 -4.76 -9.11
N THR A 108 -0.74 -6.06 -9.36
CA THR A 108 -0.72 -7.08 -8.32
C THR A 108 0.71 -7.61 -8.24
N THR A 109 1.31 -7.61 -7.06
CA THR A 109 2.63 -8.23 -6.88
C THR A 109 2.74 -8.74 -5.45
N PRO A 110 3.07 -10.02 -5.25
CA PRO A 110 3.55 -10.50 -3.96
C PRO A 110 4.75 -9.66 -3.52
N CYS A 111 5.13 -9.67 -2.25
CA CYS A 111 6.37 -9.00 -1.86
C CYS A 111 7.59 -9.77 -2.40
N PRO A 112 8.36 -9.29 -3.40
CA PRO A 112 9.53 -10.04 -3.84
C PRO A 112 10.56 -10.14 -2.72
N GLY A 113 11.07 -11.36 -2.53
CA GLY A 113 12.17 -11.66 -1.63
C GLY A 113 13.53 -11.46 -2.30
N GLY A 114 14.53 -12.20 -1.83
CA GLY A 114 15.86 -12.28 -2.43
C GLY A 114 16.88 -11.32 -1.83
N LYS A 115 18.15 -11.74 -1.93
CA LYS A 115 19.31 -11.08 -1.33
C LYS A 115 19.43 -9.61 -1.74
N GLU A 116 19.32 -9.31 -3.03
CA GLU A 116 19.51 -7.95 -3.52
C GLU A 116 18.43 -6.99 -3.02
N ARG A 117 17.16 -7.42 -2.99
CA ARG A 117 16.07 -6.58 -2.50
C ARG A 117 16.12 -6.41 -0.99
N MET A 118 16.55 -7.44 -0.25
CA MET A 118 16.78 -7.33 1.18
C MET A 118 17.92 -6.36 1.49
N ARG A 119 19.05 -6.46 0.78
CA ARG A 119 20.20 -5.55 0.90
C ARG A 119 19.77 -4.08 0.76
N ARG A 120 18.97 -3.76 -0.25
CA ARG A 120 18.46 -2.40 -0.47
C ARG A 120 17.53 -1.92 0.65
N ARG A 121 16.72 -2.81 1.23
CA ARG A 121 15.83 -2.46 2.35
C ARG A 121 16.62 -2.23 3.64
N MET A 122 17.57 -3.10 3.95
CA MET A 122 18.46 -2.95 5.08
C MET A 122 19.27 -1.66 5.00
N ALA A 123 19.78 -1.29 3.81
CA ALA A 123 20.48 -0.02 3.62
C ALA A 123 19.63 1.21 4.00
N ARG A 124 18.30 1.18 3.75
CA ARG A 124 17.40 2.28 4.16
C ARG A 124 17.21 2.35 5.67
N VAL A 125 17.15 1.20 6.34
CA VAL A 125 17.04 1.12 7.80
C VAL A 125 18.35 1.61 8.45
N GLN A 126 19.49 1.11 7.98
CA GLN A 126 20.82 1.52 8.47
C GLN A 126 21.08 3.02 8.27
N ALA A 127 20.62 3.59 7.15
CA ALA A 127 20.71 5.02 6.88
C ALA A 127 19.68 5.87 7.67
N GLY A 128 18.92 5.28 8.60
CA GLY A 128 17.91 5.98 9.41
C GLY A 128 16.71 6.49 8.61
N ARG A 129 16.57 6.13 7.32
CA ARG A 129 15.47 6.60 6.45
C ARG A 129 14.15 5.90 6.77
N VAL A 130 14.19 4.75 7.43
CA VAL A 130 13.01 4.00 7.87
C VAL A 130 13.28 3.40 9.26
N ASN A 131 12.51 3.81 10.26
CA ASN A 131 12.51 3.17 11.58
C ASN A 131 11.29 2.25 11.71
N VAL A 132 11.53 0.94 11.69
CA VAL A 132 10.47 -0.08 11.82
C VAL A 132 10.28 -0.59 13.25
N THR A 133 11.14 -0.16 14.19
CA THR A 133 11.08 -0.56 15.59
C THR A 133 9.71 -0.32 16.25
N PRO A 134 9.00 0.79 15.97
CA PRO A 134 7.66 1.02 16.53
C PRO A 134 6.60 -0.01 16.12
N LEU A 135 6.85 -0.80 15.05
CA LEU A 135 5.92 -1.87 14.67
C LEU A 135 5.97 -3.03 15.67
N LEU A 136 7.08 -3.21 16.40
CA LEU A 136 7.28 -4.27 17.39
C LEU A 136 6.56 -3.96 18.70
N THR A 137 5.26 -4.23 18.71
CA THR A 137 4.37 -3.98 19.85
C THR A 137 4.57 -4.94 21.02
N HIS A 138 4.93 -6.20 20.76
CA HIS A 138 5.05 -7.22 21.79
C HIS A 138 6.34 -8.02 21.60
N ARG A 139 6.94 -8.45 22.71
CA ARG A 139 8.18 -9.24 22.73
C ARG A 139 8.01 -10.40 23.71
N PHE A 140 8.36 -11.59 23.27
CA PHE A 140 8.30 -12.81 24.08
C PHE A 140 9.61 -13.59 23.95
N ALA A 141 9.94 -14.40 24.96
CA ALA A 141 11.00 -15.39 24.85
C ALA A 141 10.52 -16.59 24.02
N LEU A 142 11.45 -17.35 23.45
CA LEU A 142 11.12 -18.52 22.62
C LEU A 142 10.28 -19.58 23.37
N LYS A 143 10.54 -19.76 24.67
CA LYS A 143 9.77 -20.64 25.55
C LYS A 143 8.28 -20.27 25.64
N ASP A 144 7.95 -18.99 25.43
CA ASP A 144 6.59 -18.45 25.53
C ASP A 144 5.93 -18.32 24.14
N SER A 145 6.51 -18.93 23.10
CA SER A 145 6.06 -18.79 21.70
C SER A 145 4.59 -19.20 21.48
N ARG A 146 4.06 -20.12 22.29
CA ARG A 146 2.66 -20.52 22.22
C ARG A 146 1.73 -19.41 22.71
N ASP A 147 2.07 -18.79 23.83
CA ASP A 147 1.30 -17.70 24.42
C ASP A 147 1.42 -16.42 23.59
N ALA A 148 2.58 -16.22 22.95
CA ALA A 148 2.83 -15.13 22.01
C ALA A 148 1.86 -15.09 20.82
N TYR A 149 1.24 -16.22 20.47
CA TYR A 149 0.28 -16.30 19.37
C TYR A 149 -1.12 -15.78 19.73
N ALA A 150 -1.52 -15.88 21.01
CA ALA A 150 -2.83 -15.46 21.47
C ALA A 150 -3.13 -13.97 21.19
N PRO A 151 -2.28 -12.99 21.56
CA PRO A 151 -2.56 -11.59 21.27
C PRO A 151 -2.67 -11.33 19.77
N PHE A 152 -1.78 -11.93 18.97
CA PHE A 152 -1.74 -11.78 17.51
C PHE A 152 -3.03 -12.28 16.83
N SER A 153 -3.48 -13.49 17.17
CA SER A 153 -4.66 -14.11 16.56
C SER A 153 -5.97 -13.39 16.93
N GLN A 154 -6.06 -12.90 18.16
CA GLN A 154 -7.24 -12.21 18.67
C GLN A 154 -7.26 -10.70 18.37
N ARG A 155 -6.17 -10.15 17.84
CA ARG A 155 -5.98 -8.72 17.56
C ARG A 155 -6.26 -7.83 18.79
N ARG A 156 -5.88 -8.30 19.97
CA ARG A 156 -6.06 -7.59 21.24
C ARG A 156 -4.86 -6.71 21.57
N ASP A 157 -5.04 -5.85 22.57
CA ASP A 157 -3.95 -5.09 23.20
C ASP A 157 -3.12 -4.24 22.23
N GLY A 158 -3.74 -3.77 21.15
CA GLY A 158 -3.09 -2.95 20.14
C GLY A 158 -1.97 -3.68 19.38
N VAL A 159 -2.01 -5.01 19.30
CA VAL A 159 -0.96 -5.80 18.62
C VAL A 159 -0.82 -5.41 17.14
N ILE A 160 0.43 -5.19 16.72
CA ILE A 160 0.80 -4.93 15.31
C ILE A 160 1.81 -5.99 14.85
N LYS A 161 2.90 -6.16 15.60
CA LYS A 161 3.92 -7.19 15.36
C LYS A 161 4.40 -7.75 16.69
N VAL A 162 4.48 -9.08 16.74
CA VAL A 162 5.08 -9.84 17.84
C VAL A 162 6.49 -10.26 17.42
N ALA A 163 7.48 -10.01 18.29
CA ALA A 163 8.83 -10.51 18.13
C ALA A 163 9.12 -11.61 19.16
N ILE A 164 9.77 -12.67 18.71
CA ILE A 164 10.25 -13.76 19.57
C ILE A 164 11.77 -13.65 19.62
N HIS A 165 12.31 -13.61 20.82
CA HIS A 165 13.74 -13.61 21.08
C HIS A 165 14.20 -15.00 21.56
N PRO A 166 15.40 -15.45 21.16
CA PRO A 166 15.92 -16.76 21.56
C PRO A 166 15.95 -16.96 23.08
#